data_AF-A0A8R7R9D6-F1
#
_entry.id   AF-A0A8R7R9D6-F1
#
_cell.length_a   1.000
_cell.length_b   1.000
_cell.length_c   1.000
_cell.angle_alpha   90.00
_cell.angle_beta   90.00
_cell.angle_gamma   90.00
#
_symmetry.space_group_name_H-M   'P 1'
#
loop_
_entity.id
_entity.type
_entity.pdbx_description
1 polymer ?
#
loop_
_entity_poly.entity_id
_entity_poly.type
_entity_poly.pdbx_seq_one_letter_code
_entity_poly.pdbx_strand_id
1 'polypeptide(L)'
;MSLIMATFVALAFCFAAAPGAAATVSAPRPLRGNDTLVSAQGKFELGLFTPAGSLGDRFYLGIWYKNIPVQTVVWVGNRATPLSAV
;
A
#
# COMPACT_ATOMS: atom_id res chain seq x y z
N MET A 1 5.67 -44.33 -17.77
CA MET A 1 4.78 -43.96 -16.65
C MET A 1 5.47 -43.08 -15.60
N SER A 2 6.79 -43.18 -15.42
CA SER A 2 7.58 -42.38 -14.46
C SER A 2 7.87 -40.93 -14.90
N LEU A 3 8.12 -40.68 -16.19
CA LEU A 3 8.51 -39.34 -16.68
C LEU A 3 7.36 -38.33 -16.68
N ILE A 4 6.15 -38.77 -17.06
CA ILE A 4 4.94 -37.93 -17.07
C ILE A 4 4.60 -37.49 -15.64
N MET A 5 4.73 -38.40 -14.66
CA MET A 5 4.49 -38.09 -13.26
C MET A 5 5.51 -37.06 -12.74
N ALA A 6 6.79 -37.20 -13.11
CA ALA A 6 7.83 -36.23 -12.76
C ALA A 6 7.58 -34.84 -13.38
N THR A 7 7.10 -34.77 -14.62
CA THR A 7 6.76 -33.48 -15.25
C THR A 7 5.56 -32.81 -14.59
N PHE A 8 4.53 -33.57 -14.23
CA PHE A 8 3.36 -33.01 -13.51
C PHE A 8 3.76 -32.49 -12.12
N VAL A 9 4.63 -33.21 -11.41
CA VAL A 9 5.16 -32.77 -10.10
C VAL A 9 6.02 -31.52 -10.24
N ALA A 10 6.91 -31.46 -11.23
CA ALA A 10 7.74 -30.29 -11.50
C ALA A 10 6.89 -29.06 -11.86
N LEU A 11 5.86 -29.25 -12.70
CA LEU A 11 4.94 -28.18 -13.08
C LEU A 11 4.15 -27.67 -11.86
N ALA A 12 3.66 -28.57 -11.00
CA ALA A 12 2.95 -28.21 -9.77
C ALA A 12 3.84 -27.38 -8.82
N PHE A 13 5.14 -27.69 -8.73
CA PHE A 13 6.10 -26.91 -7.95
C PHE A 13 6.39 -25.54 -8.56
N CYS A 14 6.42 -25.41 -9.89
CA CYS A 14 6.60 -24.13 -10.58
C CYS A 14 5.38 -23.20 -10.45
N PHE A 15 4.18 -23.76 -10.32
CA PHE A 15 2.93 -23.01 -10.12
C PHE A 15 2.54 -22.84 -8.65
N ALA A 16 3.36 -23.32 -7.70
CA ALA A 16 3.13 -23.05 -6.30
C ALA A 16 3.23 -21.53 -6.07
N ALA A 17 2.09 -20.89 -5.80
CA ALA A 17 2.05 -19.49 -5.43
C ALA A 17 2.96 -19.30 -4.22
N ALA A 18 3.99 -18.45 -4.37
CA ALA A 18 4.81 -18.06 -3.24
C ALA A 18 3.87 -17.58 -2.12
N PRO A 19 4.10 -17.98 -0.86
CA PRO A 19 3.29 -17.49 0.25
C PRO A 19 3.35 -15.96 0.19
N GLY A 20 2.21 -15.34 -0.07
CA GLY A 20 2.10 -13.89 -0.11
C GLY A 20 2.51 -13.39 1.26
N ALA A 21 3.63 -12.67 1.33
CA ALA A 21 4.06 -12.05 2.57
C ALA A 21 2.91 -11.16 3.05
N ALA A 22 2.29 -11.52 4.17
CA ALA A 22 1.34 -10.65 4.83
C ALA A 22 2.11 -9.39 5.23
N ALA A 23 1.95 -8.33 4.45
CA ALA A 23 2.62 -7.07 4.70
C ALA A 23 1.94 -6.40 5.89
N THR A 24 2.42 -6.69 7.09
CA THR A 24 1.99 -5.98 8.29
C THR A 24 2.48 -4.54 8.21
N VAL A 25 1.54 -3.61 8.07
CA VAL A 25 1.82 -2.18 8.17
C VAL A 25 1.88 -1.84 9.66
N SER A 26 3.10 -1.70 10.20
CA SER A 26 3.33 -1.27 11.57
C SER A 26 3.94 0.13 11.56
N ALA A 27 3.28 1.07 12.21
CA ALA A 27 3.85 2.38 12.52
C ALA A 27 4.39 2.31 13.96
N PRO A 28 5.72 2.31 14.19
CA PRO A 28 6.26 2.26 15.56
C PRO A 28 5.94 3.52 16.37
N ARG A 29 5.48 4.58 15.68
CA ARG A 29 5.04 5.84 16.25
C ARG A 29 3.84 6.37 15.45
N PRO A 30 2.97 7.21 16.04
CA PRO A 30 1.92 7.89 15.30
C PRO A 30 2.49 8.66 14.11
N LEU A 31 1.81 8.61 12.97
CA LEU A 31 2.16 9.42 11.80
C LEU A 31 1.84 10.90 12.08
N ARG A 32 2.83 11.78 11.91
CA ARG A 32 2.68 13.21 12.12
C ARG A 32 3.19 13.99 10.91
N GLY A 33 2.47 15.05 10.52
CA GLY A 33 2.86 15.92 9.42
C GLY A 33 3.14 15.13 8.14
N ASN A 34 4.40 15.13 7.70
CA ASN A 34 4.86 14.49 6.47
C ASN A 34 5.39 13.06 6.67
N ASP A 35 5.18 12.44 7.84
CA ASP A 35 5.54 11.04 8.04
C ASP A 35 4.72 10.12 7.10
N THR A 36 5.40 9.16 6.47
CA THR A 36 4.78 8.16 5.60
C THR A 36 5.28 6.74 5.89
N LEU A 37 4.49 5.75 5.48
CA LEU A 37 4.88 4.33 5.46
C LEU A 37 4.92 3.85 4.02
N VAL A 38 6.01 3.21 3.65
CA VAL A 38 6.20 2.65 2.32
C VAL A 38 5.97 1.14 2.38
N SER A 39 5.22 0.60 1.43
CA SER A 39 5.01 -0.85 1.35
C SER A 39 6.33 -1.59 1.12
N ALA A 40 6.39 -2.86 1.52
CA ALA A 40 7.62 -3.66 1.40
C ALA A 40 8.20 -3.70 -0.04
N GLN A 41 7.34 -3.62 -1.05
CA GLN A 41 7.76 -3.60 -2.47
C GLN A 41 7.98 -2.17 -3.02
N GLY A 42 7.82 -1.12 -2.20
CA GLY A 42 7.98 0.26 -2.64
C GLY A 42 6.93 0.75 -3.64
N LYS A 43 5.83 0.01 -3.83
CA LYS A 43 4.77 0.35 -4.81
C LYS A 43 3.76 1.35 -4.27
N PHE A 44 3.48 1.26 -2.97
CA PHE A 44 2.46 2.04 -2.29
C PHE A 44 3.07 2.82 -1.15
N GLU A 45 2.46 3.95 -0.85
CA GLU A 45 2.82 4.81 0.27
C GLU A 45 1.54 5.25 0.99
N LEU A 46 1.56 5.19 2.32
CA LEU A 46 0.49 5.60 3.22
C LEU A 46 0.94 6.85 3.98
N GLY A 47 0.09 7.85 4.08
CA GLY A 47 0.36 9.03 4.89
C GLY A 47 -0.78 10.03 4.91
N LEU A 48 -0.51 11.21 5.48
CA LEU A 48 -1.43 12.34 5.49
C LEU A 48 -1.26 13.19 4.23
N PHE A 49 -2.36 13.65 3.63
CA PHE A 49 -2.34 14.53 2.48
C PHE A 49 -3.51 15.52 2.49
N THR A 50 -3.40 16.58 1.71
CA THR A 50 -4.46 17.56 1.46
C THR A 50 -4.89 17.46 -0.01
N PRO A 51 -6.17 17.19 -0.32
CA PRO A 51 -6.67 17.14 -1.69
C PRO A 51 -6.45 18.45 -2.43
N ALA A 52 -6.14 18.37 -3.72
CA ALA A 52 -6.06 19.54 -4.59
C ALA A 52 -7.39 20.30 -4.59
N GLY A 53 -7.33 21.62 -4.35
CA GLY A 53 -8.50 22.48 -4.26
C GLY A 53 -9.15 22.57 -2.87
N SER A 54 -8.64 21.85 -1.86
CA SER A 54 -8.99 22.14 -0.47
C SER A 54 -8.16 23.32 0.02
N LEU A 55 -8.80 24.25 0.74
CA LEU A 55 -8.09 25.18 1.64
C LEU A 55 -7.28 24.30 2.62
N GLY A 56 -6.03 24.67 2.91
CA GLY A 56 -5.00 23.84 3.57
C GLY A 56 -5.30 23.34 4.99
N ASP A 57 -6.56 23.45 5.41
CA ASP A 57 -7.03 23.17 6.76
C ASP A 57 -7.61 21.76 6.90
N ARG A 58 -7.58 20.92 5.85
CA ARG A 58 -8.11 19.54 5.89
C ARG A 58 -7.07 18.51 5.50
N PHE A 59 -6.86 17.54 6.38
CA PHE A 59 -5.96 16.41 6.18
C PHE A 59 -6.72 15.10 6.09
N TYR A 60 -6.26 14.26 5.17
CA TYR A 60 -6.78 12.94 4.91
C TYR A 60 -5.67 11.90 5.05
N LEU A 61 -5.98 10.78 5.68
CA LEU A 61 -5.15 9.59 5.68
C LEU A 61 -5.45 8.81 4.41
N GLY A 62 -4.45 8.56 3.58
CA GLY A 62 -4.63 7.87 2.31
C GLY A 62 -3.45 7.02 1.89
N ILE A 63 -3.72 6.13 0.93
CA ILE A 63 -2.71 5.31 0.25
C ILE A 63 -2.64 5.77 -1.20
N TRP A 64 -1.44 5.97 -1.73
CA TRP A 64 -1.18 6.33 -3.13
C TRP A 64 -0.04 5.50 -3.73
N TYR A 65 0.14 5.61 -5.04
CA TYR A 65 1.29 5.04 -5.74
C TYR A 65 2.55 5.88 -5.49
N LYS A 66 3.61 5.26 -4.96
CA LYS A 66 4.85 5.96 -4.61
C LYS A 66 5.60 6.51 -5.83
N ASN A 67 5.62 5.75 -6.94
CA ASN A 67 6.48 6.02 -8.09
C ASN A 67 5.73 6.71 -9.25
N ILE A 68 4.54 7.27 -9.01
CA ILE A 68 3.79 8.04 -10.00
C ILE A 68 3.93 9.53 -9.64
N PRO A 69 4.45 10.40 -10.53
CA PRO A 69 4.67 11.81 -10.22
C PRO A 69 3.41 12.56 -9.82
N VAL A 70 2.27 12.20 -10.42
CA VAL A 70 0.96 12.68 -10.02
C VAL A 70 0.48 11.83 -8.86
N GLN A 71 0.16 12.46 -7.72
CA GLN A 71 -0.29 11.75 -6.52
C GLN A 71 -1.66 11.11 -6.76
N THR A 72 -1.64 9.85 -7.20
CA THR A 72 -2.86 9.07 -7.46
C THR A 72 -3.25 8.29 -6.21
N VAL A 73 -4.23 8.84 -5.48
CA VAL A 73 -4.74 8.26 -4.23
C VAL A 73 -5.70 7.11 -4.55
N VAL A 74 -5.34 5.90 -4.12
CA VAL A 74 -6.13 4.68 -4.34
C VAL A 74 -7.09 4.37 -3.19
N TRP A 75 -6.79 4.88 -2.00
CA TRP A 75 -7.63 4.70 -0.81
C TRP A 75 -7.54 5.90 0.13
N VAL A 76 -8.63 6.19 0.83
CA VAL A 76 -8.69 7.26 1.85
C VAL A 76 -9.49 6.74 3.04
N GLY A 77 -8.93 6.82 4.24
CA GLY A 77 -9.52 6.26 5.47
C GLY A 77 -10.55 7.15 6.14
N ASN A 78 -10.30 8.45 6.21
CA ASN A 78 -11.15 9.43 6.90
C ASN A 78 -11.96 10.30 5.92
N ARG A 79 -12.58 9.68 4.91
CA ARG A 79 -13.36 10.40 3.88
C ARG A 79 -14.53 11.20 4.46
N ALA A 80 -15.22 10.64 5.47
CA ALA A 80 -16.40 11.25 6.07
C ALA A 80 -16.06 12.35 7.10
N THR A 81 -14.92 12.22 7.78
CA THR A 81 -14.48 13.10 8.87
C THR A 81 -13.02 13.50 8.68
N PRO A 82 -12.76 14.52 7.83
CA PRO A 82 -11.41 15.04 7.62
C PRO A 82 -10.83 15.60 8.92
N LEU A 83 -9.51 15.52 9.07
CA LEU A 83 -8.82 16.15 10.20
C LEU A 83 -8.64 17.63 9.91
N SER A 84 -8.95 18.50 10.87
CA SER A 84 -8.66 19.94 10.74
C SER A 84 -7.20 20.23 11.11
N ALA A 85 -6.58 21.19 10.43
CA ALA A 85 -5.38 21.84 10.96
C ALA A 85 -5.70 22.46 12.33
N VAL A 86 -4.85 22.24 13.32
CA VAL A 86 -4.93 22.89 14.64
C VAL A 86 -4.27 24.25 14.56
#